data_AF-A0AAN1HYK7-F1
#
_entry.id   AF-A0AAN1HYK7-F1
#
_cell.length_a   1.000
_cell.length_b   1.000
_cell.length_c   1.000
_cell.angle_alpha   90.00
_cell.angle_beta   90.00
_cell.angle_gamma   90.00
#
_symmetry.space_group_name_H-M   'P 1'
#
loop_
_entity.id
_entity.type
_entity.pdbx_description
1 polymer ?
#
loop_
_entity_poly.entity_id
_entity_poly.type
_entity_poly.pdbx_seq_one_letter_code
_entity_poly.pdbx_strand_id
1 'polypeptide(L)'
;MAHKWKVTLIAVGAVLAASTPFVWWMNGPDTAQMVGGSVQGVTGVASLIWALVSSPTRTGPEADDVAVDTGAARATAGGHASTGVRGPREAGGRRLRAERTGDATADGPGSRANTGVERR
;
A
#
# COMPACT_ATOMS: atom_id res chain seq x y z
N MET A 1 10.35 -13.67 3.19
CA MET A 1 9.63 -14.52 2.21
C MET A 1 9.30 -13.79 0.89
N ALA A 2 8.88 -12.51 0.91
CA ALA A 2 8.52 -11.75 -0.29
C ALA A 2 9.63 -11.62 -1.36
N HIS A 3 10.91 -11.59 -0.96
CA HIS A 3 12.03 -11.43 -1.90
C HIS A 3 12.27 -12.70 -2.74
N LYS A 4 12.09 -13.89 -2.15
CA LYS A 4 12.26 -15.18 -2.85
C LYS A 4 11.19 -15.37 -3.92
N TRP A 5 9.95 -14.97 -3.64
CA TRP A 5 8.83 -15.05 -4.61
C TRP A 5 9.01 -14.11 -5.80
N LYS A 6 9.52 -12.88 -5.58
CA LYS A 6 9.86 -11.95 -6.67
C LYS A 6 10.96 -12.49 -7.58
N VAL A 7 12.01 -13.08 -7.01
CA VAL A 7 13.09 -13.71 -7.79
C VAL A 7 12.57 -14.89 -8.61
N THR A 8 11.69 -15.71 -8.05
CA THR A 8 11.04 -16.81 -8.79
C THR A 8 10.21 -16.29 -9.96
N LEU A 9 9.41 -15.23 -9.77
CA LEU A 9 8.60 -14.63 -10.85
C LEU A 9 9.47 -14.04 -11.97
N ILE A 10 10.57 -13.36 -11.61
CA ILE A 10 11.52 -12.81 -12.58
C ILE A 10 12.22 -13.94 -13.37
N ALA A 11 12.65 -15.00 -12.68
CA ALA A 11 13.28 -16.14 -13.32
C ALA A 11 12.33 -16.86 -14.29
N VAL A 12 11.07 -17.07 -13.91
CA VAL A 12 10.04 -17.67 -14.78
C VAL A 12 9.77 -16.77 -15.99
N GLY A 13 9.63 -15.45 -15.78
CA GLY A 13 9.46 -14.49 -16.87
C GLY A 13 10.62 -14.48 -17.86
N ALA A 14 11.87 -14.56 -17.36
CA ALA A 14 13.06 -14.60 -18.20
C ALA A 14 13.15 -15.88 -19.05
N VAL A 15 12.81 -17.03 -18.46
CA VAL A 15 12.75 -18.31 -19.19
C VAL A 15 11.68 -18.29 -20.27
N LEU A 16 10.49 -17.75 -19.98
CA LEU A 16 9.43 -17.61 -20.97
C LEU A 16 9.84 -16.68 -22.12
N ALA A 17 10.44 -15.53 -21.82
CA ALA A 17 10.91 -14.59 -22.83
C ALA A 17 12.00 -15.18 -23.74
N ALA A 18 12.94 -15.95 -23.16
CA ALA A 18 14.00 -16.63 -23.91
C ALA A 18 13.48 -17.82 -24.74
N SER A 19 12.38 -18.45 -24.33
CA SER A 19 11.78 -19.58 -25.06
C SER A 19 11.08 -19.16 -26.36
N THR A 20 10.53 -17.94 -26.42
CA THR A 20 9.77 -17.42 -27.56
C THR A 20 10.58 -17.39 -28.88
N PRO A 21 11.83 -16.86 -28.95
CA PRO A 21 12.64 -16.91 -30.17
C PRO A 21 13.11 -18.33 -30.52
N PHE A 22 13.26 -19.23 -29.54
CA PHE A 22 13.64 -20.64 -29.77
C PHE A 22 12.51 -21.42 -30.47
N VAL A 23 11.25 -21.18 -30.09
CA VAL A 23 10.07 -21.76 -30.75
C VAL A 23 9.88 -21.20 -32.17
N TRP A 24 10.19 -19.92 -32.37
CA TRP A 24 10.25 -19.28 -33.71
C TRP A 24 11.21 -19.99 -34.66
N TRP A 25 12.36 -20.44 -34.14
CA TRP A 25 13.40 -21.09 -34.94
C TRP A 25 13.00 -22.51 -35.40
N MET A 26 12.16 -23.22 -34.64
CA MET A 26 11.82 -24.61 -34.94
C MET A 26 10.53 -24.83 -35.75
N ASN A 27 9.53 -23.93 -35.69
CA ASN A 27 8.17 -24.27 -36.14
C ASN A 27 7.52 -23.29 -37.14
N GLY A 28 8.26 -22.33 -37.69
CA GLY A 28 7.76 -21.44 -38.76
C GLY A 28 6.78 -20.35 -38.29
N PRO A 29 6.49 -19.36 -39.17
CA PRO A 29 5.80 -18.11 -38.83
C PRO A 29 4.33 -18.29 -38.39
N ASP A 30 3.64 -19.34 -38.84
CA ASP A 30 2.25 -19.60 -38.43
C ASP A 30 2.16 -20.04 -36.96
N THR A 31 3.12 -20.85 -36.50
CA THR A 31 3.21 -21.26 -35.09
C THR A 31 3.51 -20.06 -34.18
N ALA A 32 4.31 -19.11 -34.67
CA ALA A 32 4.64 -17.91 -33.94
C ALA A 32 3.43 -17.00 -33.66
N GLN A 33 2.48 -16.88 -34.60
CA GLN A 33 1.28 -16.08 -34.40
C GLN A 33 0.34 -16.71 -33.37
N MET A 34 0.16 -18.04 -33.42
CA MET A 34 -0.66 -18.74 -32.42
C MET A 34 -0.05 -18.69 -31.02
N VAL A 35 1.27 -18.86 -30.92
CA VAL A 35 1.99 -18.73 -29.64
C VAL A 35 1.92 -17.30 -29.11
N GLY A 36 2.15 -16.29 -29.97
CA GLY A 36 2.07 -14.88 -29.59
C GLY A 36 0.68 -14.48 -29.06
N GLY A 37 -0.38 -14.88 -29.78
CA GLY A 37 -1.76 -14.64 -29.36
C GLY A 37 -2.10 -15.35 -28.05
N SER A 38 -1.63 -16.59 -27.86
CA SER A 38 -1.84 -17.35 -26.63
C SER A 38 -1.15 -16.70 -25.43
N VAL A 39 0.10 -16.25 -25.59
CA VAL A 39 0.86 -15.57 -24.53
C VAL A 39 0.23 -14.22 -24.18
N GLN A 40 -0.18 -13.43 -25.17
CA GLN A 40 -0.88 -12.16 -24.94
C GLN A 40 -2.23 -12.39 -24.24
N GLY A 41 -2.99 -13.39 -24.67
CA GLY A 41 -4.24 -13.79 -24.04
C GLY A 41 -4.06 -14.18 -22.58
N VAL A 42 -3.11 -15.07 -22.28
CA VAL A 42 -2.78 -15.50 -20.91
C VAL A 42 -2.30 -14.32 -20.06
N THR A 43 -1.46 -13.44 -20.61
CA THR A 43 -0.98 -12.25 -19.89
C THR A 43 -2.13 -11.27 -19.60
N GLY A 44 -3.04 -11.09 -20.55
CA GLY A 44 -4.25 -10.29 -20.38
C GLY A 44 -5.16 -10.84 -19.27
N VAL A 45 -5.47 -12.14 -19.30
CA VAL A 45 -6.29 -12.77 -18.26
C VAL A 45 -5.61 -12.74 -16.91
N ALA A 46 -4.30 -13.04 -16.84
CA ALA A 46 -3.54 -12.99 -15.60
C ALA A 46 -3.49 -11.57 -15.01
N SER A 47 -3.32 -10.54 -15.85
CA SER A 47 -3.33 -9.14 -15.40
C SER A 47 -4.72 -8.69 -14.96
N LEU A 48 -5.79 -9.16 -15.60
CA LEU A 48 -7.16 -8.90 -15.16
C LEU A 48 -7.47 -9.56 -13.81
N ILE A 49 -7.11 -10.83 -13.64
CA ILE A 49 -7.25 -11.53 -12.36
C ILE A 49 -6.43 -10.83 -11.27
N TRP A 50 -5.19 -10.46 -11.60
CA TRP A 50 -4.33 -9.70 -10.70
C TRP A 50 -4.98 -8.36 -10.33
N ALA A 51 -5.55 -7.63 -11.29
CA ALA A 51 -6.23 -6.37 -11.03
C ALA A 51 -7.48 -6.56 -10.14
N LEU A 52 -8.24 -7.65 -10.32
CA LEU A 52 -9.40 -7.96 -9.48
C LEU A 52 -9.01 -8.33 -8.05
N VAL A 53 -7.97 -9.16 -7.87
CA VAL A 53 -7.51 -9.61 -6.55
C VAL A 53 -6.66 -8.54 -5.84
N SER A 54 -5.92 -7.74 -6.60
CA SER A 54 -5.06 -6.66 -6.08
C SER A 54 -5.76 -5.32 -6.04
N SER A 55 -7.00 -5.22 -6.53
CA SER A 55 -7.86 -4.08 -6.23
C SER A 55 -7.99 -4.08 -4.72
N PRO A 56 -7.40 -3.10 -4.00
CA PRO A 56 -7.79 -2.88 -2.64
C PRO A 56 -9.22 -2.42 -2.77
N THR A 57 -10.17 -3.30 -2.48
CA THR A 57 -11.55 -2.93 -2.31
C THR A 57 -11.53 -1.86 -1.21
N ARG A 58 -11.50 -0.57 -1.60
CA ARG A 58 -11.84 0.56 -0.73
C ARG A 58 -13.35 0.51 -0.54
N THR A 59 -13.82 -0.59 0.02
CA THR A 59 -15.21 -0.87 0.38
C THR A 59 -15.27 -1.21 1.86
N GLY A 60 -14.43 -0.55 2.64
CA GLY A 60 -14.87 -0.08 3.95
C GLY A 60 -15.18 1.40 3.81
N PRO A 61 -16.01 2.00 4.67
CA PRO A 61 -15.90 3.44 4.90
C PRO A 61 -14.41 3.75 5.03
N GLU A 62 -13.93 4.76 4.30
CA GLU A 62 -12.61 5.34 4.50
C GLU A 62 -12.37 5.31 6.01
N ALA A 63 -11.35 4.56 6.46
CA ALA A 63 -11.16 4.29 7.87
C ALA A 63 -10.75 5.60 8.52
N ASP A 64 -11.75 6.42 8.83
CA ASP A 64 -11.61 7.75 9.36
C ASP A 64 -11.10 7.55 10.78
N ASP A 65 -9.87 7.98 11.04
CA ASP A 65 -9.39 7.99 12.41
C ASP A 65 -10.08 9.17 13.09
N VAL A 66 -11.00 8.87 14.02
CA VAL A 66 -11.77 9.88 14.74
C VAL A 66 -11.45 9.81 16.23
N ALA A 67 -11.04 10.93 16.82
CA ALA A 67 -10.98 11.11 18.26
C ALA A 67 -12.14 12.01 18.69
N VAL A 68 -13.01 11.55 19.60
CA VAL A 68 -14.15 12.31 20.11
C VAL A 68 -14.13 12.29 21.64
N ASP A 69 -14.43 13.42 22.29
CA ASP A 69 -14.56 13.51 23.75
C ASP A 69 -13.29 13.03 24.49
N THR A 70 -12.12 13.47 24.01
CA THR A 70 -10.86 13.11 24.66
C THR A 70 -10.66 13.90 25.95
N GLY A 71 -10.08 13.26 26.96
CA GLY A 71 -9.71 13.92 28.22
C GLY A 71 -8.37 14.65 28.13
N ALA A 72 -7.82 15.07 29.27
CA ALA A 72 -6.55 15.77 29.32
C ALA A 72 -5.33 14.82 29.21
N ALA A 73 -4.29 15.23 28.46
CA ALA A 73 -2.97 14.58 28.41
C ALA A 73 -1.89 15.49 29.00
N ARG A 74 -0.91 14.91 29.71
CA ARG A 74 0.25 15.67 30.20
C ARG A 74 1.55 14.89 30.05
N ALA A 75 2.59 15.55 29.55
CA ALA A 75 3.97 15.08 29.52
C ALA A 75 4.89 16.08 30.24
N THR A 76 6.04 15.62 30.75
CA THR A 76 7.04 16.44 31.43
C THR A 76 8.47 15.92 31.15
N ALA A 77 9.51 16.74 31.38
CA ALA A 77 10.91 16.43 31.14
C ALA A 77 11.31 15.90 29.74
N GLY A 78 10.58 16.22 28.66
CA GLY A 78 10.96 15.80 27.31
C GLY A 78 10.03 14.83 26.58
N GLY A 79 8.74 14.84 26.90
CA GLY A 79 7.72 13.96 26.35
C GLY A 79 6.65 14.58 25.43
N HIS A 80 6.39 13.87 24.34
CA HIS A 80 5.15 13.67 23.59
C HIS A 80 3.74 13.69 24.28
N ALA A 81 2.63 14.32 23.83
CA ALA A 81 1.34 14.34 24.59
C ALA A 81 0.11 14.74 23.75
N SER A 82 -0.47 13.86 22.94
CA SER A 82 -1.65 14.15 22.11
C SER A 82 -3.01 13.86 22.80
N THR A 83 -4.08 14.63 22.54
CA THR A 83 -5.50 14.40 22.81
C THR A 83 -6.28 14.57 21.49
N GLY A 84 -5.71 14.06 20.42
CA GLY A 84 -6.40 13.87 19.15
C GLY A 84 -5.64 12.86 18.30
N VAL A 85 -5.89 12.82 17.00
CA VAL A 85 -5.38 11.78 16.10
C VAL A 85 -4.02 12.14 15.54
N ARG A 86 -3.10 11.18 15.46
CA ARG A 86 -1.82 11.34 14.77
C ARG A 86 -1.70 10.39 13.58
N GLY A 87 -1.41 10.91 12.40
CA GLY A 87 -1.33 10.11 11.17
C GLY A 87 -0.12 10.44 10.28
N PRO A 88 0.19 9.59 9.28
CA PRO A 88 1.26 9.84 8.32
C PRO A 88 0.91 10.99 7.36
N ARG A 89 1.93 11.73 6.88
CA ARG A 89 1.76 12.81 5.89
C ARG A 89 1.12 12.32 4.58
N GLU A 90 1.49 11.12 4.15
CA GLU A 90 0.90 10.44 2.99
C GLU A 90 -0.32 9.62 3.40
N ALA A 91 -1.43 10.32 3.64
CA ALA A 91 -2.63 9.71 4.18
C ALA A 91 -3.43 8.88 3.14
N GLY A 92 -2.99 8.72 1.89
CA GLY A 92 -3.60 7.80 0.91
C GLY A 92 -5.13 7.94 0.73
N GLY A 93 -5.69 9.13 0.99
CA GLY A 93 -7.14 9.34 1.07
C GLY A 93 -7.78 8.77 2.33
N ARG A 94 -7.19 8.99 3.51
CA ARG A 94 -7.71 8.67 4.84
C ARG A 94 -7.97 9.97 5.60
N ARG A 95 -9.20 10.22 6.03
CA ARG A 95 -9.55 11.40 6.83
C ARG A 95 -9.18 11.17 8.29
N LEU A 96 -8.70 12.24 8.93
CA LEU A 96 -8.42 12.30 10.36
C LEU A 96 -9.34 13.36 10.94
N ARG A 97 -10.03 13.06 12.03
CA ARG A 97 -10.99 13.95 12.67
C ARG A 97 -10.80 13.94 14.18
N ALA A 98 -10.88 15.12 14.80
CA ALA A 98 -10.80 15.29 16.23
C ALA A 98 -11.92 16.23 16.68
N GLU A 99 -12.73 15.80 17.64
CA GLU A 99 -13.91 16.51 18.13
C GLU A 99 -13.94 16.51 19.66
N ARG A 100 -14.33 17.64 20.27
CA ARG A 100 -14.46 17.78 21.73
C ARG A 100 -13.25 17.22 22.49
N THR A 101 -12.08 17.69 22.15
CA THR A 101 -10.83 17.17 22.70
C THR A 101 -10.35 17.95 23.91
N GLY A 102 -9.77 17.24 24.88
CA GLY A 102 -9.35 17.79 26.17
C GLY A 102 -7.94 18.37 26.15
N ASP A 103 -7.49 18.94 27.27
CA ASP A 103 -6.23 19.69 27.31
C ASP A 103 -4.98 18.82 27.16
N ALA A 104 -3.98 19.25 26.39
CA ALA A 104 -2.68 18.59 26.37
C ALA A 104 -1.56 19.51 26.85
N THR A 105 -0.75 19.02 27.77
CA THR A 105 0.41 19.73 28.31
C THR A 105 1.68 18.91 28.11
N ALA A 106 2.81 19.56 27.86
CA ALA A 106 4.08 18.86 27.66
C ALA A 106 5.27 19.72 28.09
N ASP A 107 5.96 19.36 29.16
CA ASP A 107 7.09 20.11 29.72
C ASP A 107 8.42 19.39 29.43
N GLY A 108 9.54 20.07 29.16
CA GLY A 108 10.90 19.48 29.08
C GLY A 108 11.47 19.03 27.70
N PRO A 109 12.69 18.45 27.63
CA PRO A 109 13.47 18.30 26.38
C PRO A 109 13.14 17.06 25.53
N GLY A 110 12.48 17.25 24.39
CA GLY A 110 11.87 16.15 23.62
C GLY A 110 10.35 16.13 23.75
N SER A 111 9.78 17.16 24.39
CA SER A 111 8.35 17.21 24.66
C SER A 111 7.49 17.59 23.47
N ARG A 112 6.28 17.05 23.33
CA ARG A 112 5.20 17.57 22.44
C ARG A 112 3.93 17.39 23.22
N ALA A 113 2.92 18.18 22.91
CA ALA A 113 1.53 17.91 23.23
C ALA A 113 0.69 18.11 21.95
N ASN A 114 -0.47 17.50 21.80
CA ASN A 114 -1.43 17.70 20.72
C ASN A 114 -2.83 17.57 21.34
N THR A 115 -3.86 18.16 20.77
CA THR A 115 -5.26 17.95 21.17
C THR A 115 -6.19 17.82 19.98
N GLY A 116 -5.63 17.56 18.79
CA GLY A 116 -6.34 17.54 17.52
C GLY A 116 -5.66 16.62 16.53
N VAL A 117 -5.62 16.99 15.24
CA VAL A 117 -4.99 16.16 14.21
C VAL A 117 -3.54 16.56 13.98
N GLU A 118 -2.59 15.65 14.21
CA GLU A 118 -1.18 15.82 13.89
C GLU A 118 -0.77 14.91 12.72
N ARG A 119 -0.13 15.46 11.68
CA ARG A 119 0.45 14.66 10.58
C ARG A 119 1.97 14.68 10.62
N ARG A 120 2.62 13.52 10.56
CA ARG A 120 4.09 13.38 10.57
C ARG A 120 4.61 12.73 9.30
#